data_AF-I3IJ12-F1
#
_entry.id   AF-I3IJ12-F1
#
_cell.length_a   1.000
_cell.length_b   1.000
_cell.length_c   1.000
_cell.angle_alpha   90.00
_cell.angle_beta   90.00
_cell.angle_gamma   90.00
#
_symmetry.space_group_name_H-M   'P 1'
#
loop_
_entity.id
_entity.type
_entity.pdbx_description
1 polymer ?
#
loop_
_entity_poly.entity_id
_entity_poly.type
_entity_poly.pdbx_seq_one_letter_code
_entity_poly.pdbx_strand_id
1 'polypeptide(L)'
;MKKLIVLVVLCLFICGLTKVTIAGDIYGYVYDTNDKAIPGVEISTKDNHNVYSKETSGSGLYYLSLKVGAYTIKYKKEGYQTQMNDISLLKNEKKCLEMVVMVANPIPAD
;
A
#
# COMPACT_ATOMS: atom_id res chain seq x y z
N MET A 1 -46.49 12.36 -24.56
CA MET A 1 -45.64 11.14 -24.62
C MET A 1 -44.20 11.41 -25.07
N LYS A 2 -43.92 12.27 -26.07
CA LYS A 2 -42.54 12.59 -26.53
C LYS A 2 -41.65 13.32 -25.50
N LYS A 3 -42.21 14.16 -24.63
CA LYS A 3 -41.45 14.89 -23.58
C LYS A 3 -41.02 14.02 -22.39
N LEU A 4 -41.71 12.89 -22.16
CA LEU A 4 -41.41 11.96 -21.06
C LEU A 4 -40.25 11.02 -21.42
N ILE A 5 -40.13 10.65 -22.71
CA ILE A 5 -39.02 9.83 -23.23
C ILE A 5 -37.70 10.62 -23.18
N VAL A 6 -37.71 11.92 -23.46
CA VAL A 6 -36.50 12.78 -23.40
C VAL A 6 -35.96 12.92 -21.96
N LEU A 7 -36.84 12.98 -20.95
CA LEU A 7 -36.44 13.09 -19.54
C LEU A 7 -35.83 11.78 -19.01
N VAL A 8 -36.36 10.63 -19.43
CA VAL A 8 -35.84 9.30 -19.04
C VAL A 8 -34.47 9.02 -19.69
N VAL A 9 -34.27 9.43 -20.95
CA VAL A 9 -32.97 9.31 -21.64
C VAL A 9 -31.93 10.27 -21.05
N LEU A 10 -32.35 11.45 -20.57
CA LEU A 10 -31.46 12.40 -19.87
C LEU A 10 -31.04 11.90 -18.48
N CYS A 11 -31.91 11.19 -17.75
CA CYS A 11 -31.58 10.56 -16.47
C CYS A 11 -30.69 9.31 -16.59
N LEU A 12 -30.76 8.60 -17.73
CA LEU A 12 -29.89 7.44 -18.01
C LEU A 12 -28.47 7.83 -18.45
N PHE A 13 -28.22 9.10 -18.78
CA PHE A 13 -26.89 9.60 -19.16
C PHE A 13 -26.05 10.14 -18.00
N ILE A 14 -26.60 10.19 -16.77
CA ILE A 14 -25.93 10.78 -15.60
C ILE A 14 -25.37 9.74 -14.62
N CYS A 15 -25.58 8.45 -14.87
CA CYS A 15 -25.17 7.41 -13.94
C CYS A 15 -24.09 6.50 -14.54
N GLY A 16 -22.84 6.76 -14.16
CA GLY A 16 -21.90 5.68 -13.86
C GLY A 16 -20.85 5.35 -14.91
N LEU A 17 -19.80 6.17 -14.99
CA LEU A 17 -18.45 5.64 -15.28
C LEU A 17 -17.62 5.74 -14.00
N THR A 18 -17.91 4.92 -13.00
CA THR A 18 -16.94 4.72 -11.93
C THR A 18 -15.79 3.92 -12.52
N LYS A 19 -14.58 4.50 -12.52
CA LYS A 19 -13.38 3.80 -12.98
C LYS A 19 -13.15 2.64 -12.00
N VAL A 20 -13.51 1.42 -12.40
CA VAL A 20 -13.26 0.21 -11.62
C VAL A 20 -11.76 0.11 -11.41
N THR A 21 -11.32 0.42 -10.19
CA THR A 21 -9.92 0.32 -9.81
C THR A 21 -9.70 -1.11 -9.35
N ILE A 22 -9.04 -1.89 -10.20
CA ILE A 22 -8.66 -3.25 -9.84
C ILE A 22 -7.49 -3.14 -8.87
N ALA A 23 -7.72 -3.54 -7.63
CA ALA A 23 -6.76 -3.44 -6.54
C ALA A 23 -6.49 -4.82 -5.90
N GLY A 24 -5.38 -4.88 -5.18
CA GLY A 24 -5.10 -5.91 -4.19
C GLY A 24 -4.64 -5.25 -2.89
N ASP A 25 -4.54 -6.07 -1.84
CA ASP A 25 -4.17 -5.62 -0.51
C ASP A 25 -2.85 -6.26 -0.09
N ILE A 26 -2.00 -5.48 0.58
CA ILE A 26 -0.74 -5.92 1.16
C ILE A 26 -0.77 -5.59 2.63
N TYR A 27 -0.39 -6.54 3.47
CA TYR A 27 -0.27 -6.33 4.90
C TYR A 27 0.87 -7.16 5.48
N GLY A 28 1.32 -6.74 6.66
CA GLY A 28 2.38 -7.42 7.37
C GLY A 28 2.79 -6.65 8.60
N TYR A 29 3.92 -7.06 9.15
CA TYR A 29 4.48 -6.53 10.38
C TYR A 29 5.94 -6.15 10.17
N VAL A 30 6.40 -5.08 10.82
CA VAL A 30 7.81 -4.67 10.79
C VAL A 30 8.43 -4.75 12.17
N TYR A 31 9.49 -5.53 12.29
CA TYR A 31 10.16 -5.89 13.54
C TYR A 31 11.68 -5.67 13.41
N ASP A 32 12.38 -5.55 14.53
CA ASP A 32 13.85 -5.55 14.55
C ASP A 32 14.40 -6.99 14.69
N THR A 33 15.72 -7.14 14.70
CA THR A 33 16.38 -8.44 14.86
C THR A 33 16.22 -9.08 16.24
N ASN A 34 15.58 -8.39 17.19
CA ASN A 34 15.29 -8.86 18.55
C ASN A 34 13.78 -9.13 18.75
N ASP A 35 13.04 -9.32 17.66
CA ASP A 35 11.58 -9.51 17.66
C ASP A 35 10.80 -8.37 18.32
N LYS A 36 11.33 -7.14 18.30
CA LYS A 36 10.61 -5.95 18.75
C LYS A 36 9.92 -5.26 17.58
N ALA A 37 8.60 -5.04 17.71
CA ALA A 37 7.84 -4.27 16.74
C ALA A 37 8.38 -2.84 16.58
N ILE A 38 8.48 -2.37 15.33
CA ILE A 38 8.97 -1.02 15.01
C ILE A 38 7.80 -0.13 14.57
N PRO A 39 7.35 0.83 15.40
CA PRO A 39 6.32 1.79 15.02
C PRO A 39 6.88 2.95 14.18
N GLY A 40 6.04 3.54 13.34
CA GLY A 40 6.38 4.72 12.54
C GLY A 40 7.44 4.45 11.47
N VAL A 41 7.51 3.22 10.94
CA VAL A 41 8.30 2.90 9.75
C VAL A 41 7.56 3.45 8.54
N GLU A 42 8.21 4.31 7.77
CA GLU A 42 7.69 4.84 6.52
C GLU A 42 7.74 3.73 5.46
N ILE A 43 6.57 3.29 5.01
CA ILE A 43 6.40 2.31 3.95
C ILE A 43 5.98 3.05 2.71
N SER A 44 6.84 3.05 1.70
CA SER A 44 6.62 3.77 0.46
C SER A 44 6.71 2.85 -0.75
N THR A 45 5.91 3.15 -1.76
CA THR A 45 6.01 2.53 -3.08
C THR A 45 5.59 3.53 -4.14
N LYS A 46 6.11 3.34 -5.34
CA LYS A 46 5.87 4.23 -6.47
C LYS A 46 5.28 3.41 -7.63
N ASP A 47 4.08 3.80 -8.08
CA ASP A 47 3.66 3.49 -9.45
C ASP A 47 4.16 4.59 -10.40
N ASN A 48 4.05 4.41 -11.71
CA ASN A 48 4.53 5.38 -12.71
C ASN A 48 4.04 6.83 -12.49
N HIS A 49 2.98 7.05 -11.72
CA HIS A 49 2.31 8.33 -11.50
C HIS A 49 2.00 8.69 -10.03
N ASN A 50 2.04 7.73 -9.10
CA ASN A 50 1.60 7.90 -7.71
C ASN A 50 2.63 7.36 -6.71
N VAL A 51 2.88 8.13 -5.66
CA VAL A 51 3.61 7.69 -4.47
C VAL A 51 2.60 7.34 -3.39
N TYR A 52 2.67 6.12 -2.89
CA TYR A 52 1.90 5.68 -1.73
C TYR A 52 2.84 5.66 -0.53
N SER A 53 2.47 6.30 0.58
CA SER A 53 3.24 6.27 1.83
C SER A 53 2.31 6.04 3.02
N LYS A 54 2.72 5.17 3.95
CA LYS A 54 2.01 4.90 5.20
C LYS A 54 2.99 4.52 6.30
N GLU A 55 2.66 4.83 7.53
CA GLU A 55 3.45 4.45 8.69
C GLU A 55 2.93 3.17 9.37
N THR A 56 3.84 2.37 9.93
CA THR A 56 3.48 1.25 10.80
C THR A 56 2.87 1.73 12.12
N SER A 57 1.88 0.98 12.62
CA SER A 57 1.25 1.24 13.92
C SER A 57 2.15 0.86 15.11
N GLY A 58 1.66 1.06 16.34
CA GLY A 58 2.34 0.67 17.59
C GLY A 58 2.76 -0.81 17.66
N SER A 59 2.04 -1.71 16.99
CA SER A 59 2.36 -3.14 16.90
C SER A 59 3.22 -3.51 15.69
N GLY A 60 3.75 -2.53 14.95
CA GLY A 60 4.49 -2.75 13.71
C GLY A 60 3.62 -3.12 12.51
N LEU A 61 2.29 -3.24 12.68
CA LEU A 61 1.36 -3.59 11.61
C LEU A 61 1.26 -2.49 10.55
N TYR A 62 1.21 -2.90 9.29
CA TYR A 62 0.85 -2.04 8.16
C TYR A 62 -0.17 -2.70 7.22
N TYR A 63 -0.83 -1.86 6.45
CA TYR A 63 -1.80 -2.25 5.43
C TYR A 63 -1.79 -1.23 4.30
N LEU A 64 -1.65 -1.70 3.06
CA LEU A 64 -1.71 -0.92 1.82
C LEU A 64 -2.73 -1.57 0.88
N SER A 65 -3.54 -0.75 0.20
CA SER A 65 -4.38 -1.19 -0.91
C SER A 65 -3.88 -0.49 -2.17
N LEU A 66 -3.38 -1.26 -3.13
CA LEU A 66 -2.73 -0.76 -4.33
C LEU A 66 -3.41 -1.32 -5.57
N LYS A 67 -3.27 -0.61 -6.70
CA LYS A 67 -3.69 -1.17 -7.99
C LYS A 67 -2.91 -2.44 -8.29
N VAL A 68 -3.49 -3.32 -9.11
CA VAL A 68 -2.76 -4.48 -9.63
C VAL A 68 -1.52 -4.04 -10.39
N GLY A 69 -0.41 -4.73 -10.16
CA GLY A 69 0.88 -4.34 -10.73
C GLY A 69 2.07 -4.95 -9.99
N ALA A 70 3.27 -4.62 -10.48
CA ALA A 70 4.53 -4.94 -9.82
C ALA A 70 5.09 -3.71 -9.11
N TYR A 71 5.61 -3.90 -7.91
CA TYR A 71 6.06 -2.84 -7.03
C TYR A 71 7.32 -3.25 -6.29
N THR A 72 8.17 -2.27 -6.00
CA THR A 72 9.20 -2.36 -4.96
C THR A 72 8.71 -1.60 -3.74
N ILE A 73 8.38 -2.32 -2.67
CA ILE A 73 7.98 -1.72 -1.38
C ILE A 73 9.25 -1.36 -0.60
N LYS A 74 9.38 -0.10 -0.21
CA LYS A 74 10.52 0.41 0.57
C LYS A 74 10.10 0.70 2.01
N TYR A 75 10.87 0.19 2.96
CA TYR A 75 10.69 0.41 4.39
C TYR A 75 11.84 1.27 4.91
N LYS A 76 11.51 2.43 5.49
CA LYS A 76 12.50 3.39 5.98
C LYS A 76 12.17 3.83 7.41
N LYS A 77 13.17 3.81 8.27
CA LYS A 77 13.12 4.34 9.63
C LYS A 77 14.50 4.89 10.00
N GLU A 78 14.53 6.03 10.66
CA GLU A 78 15.77 6.55 11.23
C GLU A 78 16.37 5.54 12.22
N GLY A 79 17.69 5.36 12.17
CA GLY A 79 18.39 4.37 13.00
C GLY A 79 18.33 2.94 12.48
N TYR A 80 17.69 2.67 11.33
CA TYR A 80 17.63 1.35 10.71
C TYR A 80 18.10 1.37 9.26
N GLN A 81 18.58 0.23 8.77
CA GLN A 81 18.87 0.00 7.37
C GLN A 81 17.57 -0.05 6.57
N THR A 82 17.57 0.58 5.39
CA THR A 82 16.41 0.53 4.48
C THR A 82 16.22 -0.90 3.96
N GLN A 83 14.99 -1.40 4.03
CA GLN A 83 14.61 -2.69 3.43
C GLN A 83 13.76 -2.46 2.17
N MET A 84 13.86 -3.40 1.21
CA MET A 84 13.09 -3.36 -0.03
C MET A 84 12.56 -4.76 -0.37
N ASN A 85 11.30 -4.83 -0.80
CA ASN A 85 10.66 -6.07 -1.24
C ASN A 85 9.97 -5.87 -2.58
N ASP A 86 10.39 -6.65 -3.58
CA ASP A 86 9.71 -6.72 -4.87
C ASP A 86 8.50 -7.64 -4.79
N ILE A 87 7.35 -7.14 -5.23
CA ILE A 87 6.09 -7.87 -5.20
C ILE A 87 5.34 -7.73 -6.53
N SER A 88 4.53 -8.73 -6.84
CA SER A 88 3.49 -8.65 -7.84
C SER A 88 2.15 -8.84 -7.15
N LEU A 89 1.21 -7.96 -7.45
CA LEU A 89 -0.12 -7.89 -6.85
C LEU A 89 -1.20 -8.13 -7.92
N LEU A 90 -2.00 -9.17 -7.71
CA LEU A 90 -3.08 -9.58 -8.59
C LEU A 90 -4.43 -9.05 -8.12
N LYS A 91 -5.44 -9.13 -9.00
CA LYS A 91 -6.80 -8.67 -8.71
C LYS A 91 -7.36 -9.37 -7.48
N ASN A 92 -7.84 -8.58 -6.52
CA ASN A 92 -8.43 -9.06 -5.26
C ASN A 92 -7.49 -9.98 -4.45
N GLU A 93 -6.18 -9.93 -4.73
CA GLU A 93 -5.19 -10.66 -3.93
C GLU A 93 -5.03 -9.98 -2.57
N LYS A 94 -4.93 -10.79 -1.52
CA LYS A 94 -4.49 -10.36 -0.20
C LYS A 94 -3.12 -10.96 0.05
N LYS A 95 -2.08 -10.14 -0.07
CA LYS A 95 -0.68 -10.57 0.06
C LYS A 95 -0.18 -10.28 1.48
N CYS A 96 0.05 -11.32 2.25
CA CYS A 96 0.76 -11.22 3.51
C CYS A 96 2.27 -11.25 3.23
N LEU A 97 3.01 -10.20 3.60
CA LEU A 97 4.48 -10.21 3.58
C LEU A 97 5.07 -10.64 4.93
N GLU A 98 4.26 -11.32 5.76
CA GLU A 98 4.63 -11.83 7.07
C GLU A 98 5.38 -10.78 7.92
N MET A 99 6.57 -11.13 8.39
CA MET A 99 7.45 -10.28 9.18
C MET A 99 8.59 -9.74 8.30
N VAL A 100 8.64 -8.42 8.16
CA VAL A 100 9.78 -7.70 7.60
C VAL A 100 10.71 -7.34 8.75
N VAL A 101 11.93 -7.86 8.73
CA VAL A 101 12.95 -7.59 9.75
C VAL A 101 13.85 -6.45 9.29
N MET A 102 13.91 -5.37 10.06
CA MET A 102 14.85 -4.26 9.83
C MET A 102 16.04 -4.35 10.78
N VAL A 103 17.24 -4.18 10.23
CA VAL A 103 18.48 -4.19 11.01
C VAL A 103 18.79 -2.77 11.48
N ALA A 104 19.07 -2.58 12.76
CA ALA A 104 19.51 -1.29 13.28
C ALA A 104 20.87 -0.91 12.67
N ASN A 105 21.07 0.38 12.40
CA ASN A 105 22.36 0.87 11.94
C ASN A 105 23.41 0.68 13.06
N PRO A 106 24.67 0.36 12.72
CA PRO A 106 25.72 0.30 13.72
C PRO A 106 25.81 1.62 14.48
N ILE A 107 25.89 1.56 15.81
CA ILE A 107 26.28 2.71 16.61
C ILE A 107 27.74 2.99 16.24
N PRO A 108 28.09 4.20 15.76
CA PRO A 108 29.49 4.55 15.54
C PRO A 108 30.27 4.28 16.83
N ALA A 109 31.38 3.55 16.73
CA ALA A 109 32.32 3.46 17.84
C ALA A 109 33.00 4.83 17.94
N ASP A 110 32.80 5.54 19.05
CA ASP A 110 33.51 6.79 19.37
C ASP A 110 35.03 6.59 19.47
#